data_AF-A0A8X6JTY5-F1
#
_entry.id   AF-A0A8X6JTY5-F1
#
_cell.length_a   1.000
_cell.length_b   1.000
_cell.length_c   1.000
_cell.angle_alpha   90.00
_cell.angle_beta   90.00
_cell.angle_gamma   90.00
#
_symmetry.space_group_name_H-M   'P 1'
#
loop_
_entity.id
_entity.type
_entity.pdbx_description
1 polymer ?
#
loop_
_entity_poly.entity_id
_entity_poly.type
_entity_poly.pdbx_seq_one_letter_code
_entity_poly.pdbx_strand_id
1 'polypeptide(L)'
;MKFKGEAPGLCCSGGKVHLPVLRDPPEPLHTLLSSDSGQKPHNRHDLLARVFHGKLKILMNLSNKGKIFGVVQCYMYTIEWQKRILPHARILVWLQETLHVHKVDDFISAEIPNSEEDLELFNCITTQMVHGPCGVIKPFLHA
;
A
#
# COMPACT_ATOMS: atom_id res chain seq x y z
N MET A 1 17.01 -1.28 12.98
CA MET A 1 17.79 -2.51 13.27
C MET A 1 18.58 -2.89 12.02
N LYS A 2 19.90 -3.12 12.10
CA LYS A 2 20.69 -3.77 11.03
C LYS A 2 20.89 -5.24 11.41
N PHE A 3 20.47 -6.17 10.55
CA PHE A 3 20.63 -7.60 10.80
C PHE A 3 21.99 -8.10 10.29
N LYS A 4 22.65 -9.00 11.05
CA LYS A 4 23.88 -9.67 10.61
C LYS A 4 23.57 -10.61 9.44
N GLY A 5 24.18 -10.35 8.27
CA GLY A 5 24.03 -11.14 7.04
C GLY A 5 23.21 -10.47 5.93
N GLU A 6 23.03 -9.15 6.00
CA GLU A 6 22.37 -8.36 4.95
C GLU A 6 23.22 -8.32 3.66
N ALA A 7 22.60 -8.60 2.51
CA ALA A 7 23.25 -8.47 1.21
C ALA A 7 23.53 -6.99 0.91
N PRO A 8 24.66 -6.62 0.30
CA PRO A 8 24.92 -5.24 -0.07
C PRO A 8 23.90 -4.82 -1.14
N GLY A 9 22.97 -3.92 -0.79
CA GLY A 9 21.97 -3.38 -1.72
C GLY A 9 20.50 -3.45 -1.29
N LEU A 10 20.18 -3.85 -0.04
CA LEU A 10 18.80 -3.76 0.44
C LEU A 10 18.47 -2.30 0.84
N CYS A 11 17.62 -1.70 0.02
CA CYS A 11 17.17 -0.31 -0.05
C CYS A 11 16.74 0.29 1.32
N CYS A 12 17.66 0.93 2.02
CA CYS A 12 17.37 1.83 3.14
C CYS A 12 17.86 3.25 2.80
N SER A 13 17.07 4.00 2.03
CA SER A 13 17.31 5.42 1.76
C SER A 13 16.19 6.30 2.30
N GLY A 14 15.82 6.14 3.57
CA GLY A 14 15.14 7.17 4.37
C GLY A 14 13.96 7.92 3.75
N GLY A 15 13.15 7.26 2.91
CA GLY A 15 12.03 7.86 2.18
C GLY A 15 10.90 8.29 3.10
N LYS A 16 11.03 9.46 3.75
CA LYS A 16 9.95 10.03 4.57
C LYS A 16 8.93 10.72 3.66
N VAL A 17 8.10 9.94 2.98
CA VAL A 17 6.84 10.46 2.44
C VAL A 17 5.91 10.68 3.64
N HIS A 18 5.71 11.94 4.02
CA HIS A 18 4.72 12.26 5.04
C HIS A 18 3.32 12.05 4.46
N LEU A 19 2.78 10.85 4.63
CA LEU A 19 1.39 10.58 4.31
C LEU A 19 0.51 11.37 5.28
N PRO A 20 -0.53 12.07 4.78
CA PRO A 20 -1.47 12.73 5.66
C PRO A 20 -2.13 11.69 6.56
N VAL A 21 -2.34 12.06 7.83
CA VAL A 21 -3.04 11.23 8.81
C VAL A 21 -4.37 10.77 8.21
N LEU A 22 -4.56 9.45 8.12
CA LEU A 22 -5.81 8.86 7.66
C LEU A 22 -6.91 9.27 8.66
N ARG A 23 -7.84 10.11 8.21
CA ARG A 23 -9.03 10.45 8.99
C ARG A 23 -9.93 9.23 9.10
N ASP A 24 -10.67 9.15 10.19
CA ASP A 24 -11.70 8.14 10.37
C ASP A 24 -12.68 8.16 9.20
N PRO A 25 -13.14 6.99 8.75
CA PRO A 25 -14.10 6.90 7.67
C PRO A 25 -15.38 7.67 8.06
N PRO A 26 -15.97 8.46 7.15
CA PRO A 26 -17.24 9.12 7.44
C PRO A 26 -18.36 8.09 7.58
N GLU A 27 -19.43 8.42 8.31
CA GLU A 27 -20.65 7.61 8.27
C GLU A 27 -21.22 7.56 6.83
N PRO A 28 -21.78 6.41 6.38
CA PRO A 28 -22.07 5.17 7.12
C PRO A 28 -20.91 4.15 7.14
N LEU A 29 -19.74 4.48 6.57
CA LEU A 29 -18.61 3.55 6.47
C LEU A 29 -18.06 3.18 7.85
N HIS A 30 -18.01 4.12 8.78
CA HIS A 30 -17.59 3.85 10.15
C HIS A 30 -18.51 2.84 10.84
N THR A 31 -19.83 3.06 10.83
CA THR A 31 -20.78 2.05 11.35
C THR A 31 -20.63 0.71 10.65
N LEU A 32 -20.48 0.68 9.31
CA LEU A 32 -20.35 -0.58 8.57
C LEU A 32 -19.07 -1.37 8.91
N LEU A 33 -17.98 -0.68 9.22
CA LEU A 33 -16.71 -1.30 9.63
C LEU A 33 -16.72 -1.75 11.09
N SER A 34 -17.46 -1.04 11.96
CA SER A 34 -17.55 -1.30 13.39
C SER A 34 -18.74 -2.17 13.80
N SER A 35 -19.72 -2.37 12.91
CA SER A 35 -20.94 -3.14 13.18
C SER A 35 -20.64 -4.65 13.25
N ASP A 36 -20.85 -5.21 14.44
CA ASP A 36 -20.67 -6.63 14.73
C ASP A 36 -21.81 -7.45 14.13
N SER A 37 -21.71 -7.69 12.82
CA SER A 37 -22.66 -8.53 12.06
C SER A 37 -22.36 -10.03 12.20
N GLY A 38 -21.38 -10.41 13.03
CA GLY A 38 -20.86 -11.78 13.12
C GLY A 38 -20.13 -12.26 11.85
N GLN A 39 -20.06 -11.43 10.81
CA GLN A 39 -19.36 -11.74 9.56
C GLN A 39 -17.91 -11.29 9.63
N LYS A 40 -16.99 -12.17 9.20
CA LYS A 40 -15.57 -11.82 9.10
C LYS A 40 -15.37 -10.73 8.03
N PRO A 41 -14.42 -9.79 8.21
CA PRO A 41 -14.17 -8.70 7.25
C PRO A 41 -13.92 -9.17 5.81
N HIS A 42 -13.27 -10.32 5.62
CA HIS A 42 -13.01 -10.89 4.29
C HIS A 42 -14.27 -11.40 3.57
N ASN A 43 -15.39 -11.57 4.27
CA ASN A 43 -16.68 -11.96 3.69
C ASN A 43 -17.52 -10.75 3.24
N ARG A 44 -17.05 -9.53 3.49
CA ARG A 44 -17.74 -8.27 3.15
C ARG A 44 -17.13 -7.64 1.89
N HIS A 45 -17.28 -8.31 0.76
CA HIS A 45 -16.70 -7.87 -0.52
C HIS A 45 -17.17 -6.47 -0.96
N ASP A 46 -18.39 -6.10 -0.59
CA ASP A 46 -18.95 -4.76 -0.80
C ASP A 46 -18.14 -3.68 -0.07
N LEU A 47 -17.79 -3.91 1.19
CA LEU A 47 -17.00 -2.98 1.99
C LEU A 47 -15.55 -2.91 1.50
N LEU A 48 -14.93 -4.06 1.20
CA LEU A 48 -13.58 -4.12 0.66
C LEU A 48 -13.47 -3.35 -0.65
N ALA A 49 -14.41 -3.55 -1.57
CA ALA A 49 -14.45 -2.83 -2.84
C ALA A 49 -14.62 -1.31 -2.66
N ARG A 50 -15.50 -0.88 -1.74
CA ARG A 50 -15.74 0.54 -1.44
C ARG A 50 -14.51 1.22 -0.82
N VAL A 51 -13.91 0.60 0.19
CA VAL A 51 -12.70 1.13 0.85
C VAL A 51 -11.54 1.18 -0.15
N PHE A 52 -11.35 0.11 -0.93
CA PHE A 52 -10.34 0.07 -1.98
C PHE A 52 -10.54 1.19 -3.01
N HIS A 53 -11.76 1.35 -3.53
CA HIS A 53 -12.07 2.41 -4.49
C HIS A 53 -11.81 3.82 -3.89
N GLY A 54 -12.18 4.02 -2.62
CA GLY A 54 -11.89 5.26 -1.90
C GLY A 54 -10.39 5.54 -1.81
N LYS A 55 -9.60 4.56 -1.39
CA LYS A 55 -8.13 4.66 -1.33
C LYS A 55 -7.51 4.90 -2.71
N LEU A 56 -7.95 4.18 -3.74
CA LEU A 56 -7.51 4.36 -5.12
C LEU A 56 -7.79 5.79 -5.61
N LYS A 57 -8.99 6.33 -5.35
CA LYS A 57 -9.34 7.70 -5.72
C LYS A 57 -8.45 8.73 -5.04
N ILE A 58 -8.12 8.54 -3.77
CA ILE A 58 -7.19 9.41 -3.03
C ILE A 58 -5.80 9.33 -3.66
N LEU A 59 -5.29 8.11 -3.90
CA LEU A 59 -4.00 7.89 -4.56
C LEU A 59 -3.93 8.59 -5.92
N MET A 60 -4.92 8.38 -6.79
CA MET A 60 -4.96 9.03 -8.10
C MET A 60 -5.05 10.56 -8.01
N ASN A 61 -5.74 11.10 -7.01
CA ASN A 61 -5.77 12.55 -6.80
C ASN A 61 -4.40 13.08 -6.34
N LEU A 62 -3.71 12.37 -5.43
CA LEU A 62 -2.36 12.76 -5.00
C LEU A 62 -1.37 12.70 -6.18
N SER A 63 -1.42 11.64 -6.99
CA SER A 63 -0.59 11.50 -8.19
C SER A 63 -0.85 12.63 -9.19
N ASN A 64 -2.10 12.89 -9.55
CA ASN A 64 -2.44 13.79 -10.66
C ASN A 64 -2.54 15.26 -10.26
N LYS A 65 -3.21 15.53 -9.13
CA LYS A 65 -3.46 16.91 -8.65
C LYS A 65 -2.38 17.36 -7.66
N GLY A 66 -1.99 16.45 -6.77
CA GLY A 66 -0.88 16.68 -5.83
C GLY A 66 0.49 16.68 -6.49
N LYS A 67 0.60 16.14 -7.72
CA LYS A 67 1.83 16.06 -8.52
C LYS A 67 2.98 15.40 -7.74
N ILE A 68 2.66 14.39 -6.92
CA ILE A 68 3.67 13.72 -6.09
C ILE A 68 4.75 13.03 -6.92
N PHE A 69 4.45 12.64 -8.16
CA PHE A 69 5.42 12.07 -9.11
C PHE A 69 5.88 13.09 -10.17
N GLY A 70 5.48 14.36 -10.05
CA GLY A 70 5.61 15.39 -11.09
C GLY A 70 4.35 15.58 -11.92
N VAL A 71 4.48 16.22 -13.09
CA VAL A 71 3.34 16.51 -13.97
C VAL A 71 2.91 15.24 -14.72
N VAL A 72 1.70 14.76 -14.43
CA VAL A 72 1.09 13.62 -15.13
C VAL A 72 0.43 14.08 -16.43
N GLN A 73 0.85 13.54 -17.56
CA GLN A 73 0.23 13.77 -18.87
C GLN A 73 -1.02 12.92 -19.06
N CYS A 74 -0.92 11.63 -18.74
CA CYS A 74 -2.04 10.71 -18.75
C CYS A 74 -1.78 9.54 -17.79
N TYR A 75 -2.84 8.79 -17.48
CA TYR A 75 -2.76 7.57 -16.68
C TYR A 75 -3.83 6.59 -17.15
N MET A 76 -3.59 5.30 -16.92
CA MET A 76 -4.59 4.26 -17.05
C MET A 76 -4.43 3.28 -15.90
N TYR A 77 -5.51 2.61 -15.51
CA TYR A 77 -5.40 1.53 -14.55
C TYR A 77 -6.45 0.45 -14.81
N THR A 78 -6.11 -0.77 -14.42
CA THR A 78 -7.05 -1.89 -14.38
C THR A 78 -7.21 -2.35 -12.93
N ILE A 79 -8.39 -2.87 -12.60
CA ILE A 79 -8.69 -3.46 -11.29
C ILE A 79 -9.03 -4.92 -11.51
N GLU A 80 -8.32 -5.80 -10.80
CA GLU A 80 -8.52 -7.26 -10.85
C GLU A 80 -8.66 -7.81 -9.44
N TRP A 81 -9.41 -8.90 -9.28
CA TRP A 81 -9.50 -9.60 -8.00
C TRP A 81 -8.45 -10.70 -7.93
N GLN A 82 -7.55 -10.63 -6.95
CA GLN A 82 -6.53 -11.65 -6.75
C GLN A 82 -7.06 -12.87 -5.99
N LYS A 83 -6.34 -14.00 -6.07
CA LYS A 83 -6.58 -15.18 -5.24
C LYS A 83 -6.47 -14.74 -3.77
N ARG A 84 -7.56 -14.88 -3.00
CA ARG A 84 -7.85 -14.29 -1.64
C ARG A 84 -8.82 -13.12 -1.63
N ILE A 85 -9.44 -12.80 -2.77
CA ILE A 85 -10.58 -11.88 -2.86
C ILE A 85 -10.23 -10.46 -2.41
N LEU A 86 -9.02 -10.03 -2.77
CA LEU A 86 -8.58 -8.64 -2.60
C LEU A 86 -8.53 -7.96 -3.97
N PRO A 87 -9.09 -6.76 -4.11
CA PRO A 87 -8.95 -5.96 -5.31
C PRO A 87 -7.49 -5.48 -5.43
N HIS A 88 -6.95 -5.57 -6.64
CA HIS A 88 -5.59 -5.17 -6.99
C HIS A 88 -5.65 -4.23 -8.19
N ALA A 89 -5.03 -3.05 -8.06
CA ALA A 89 -4.94 -2.09 -9.15
C ALA A 89 -3.56 -2.17 -9.80
N ARG A 90 -3.53 -2.30 -11.13
CA ARG A 90 -2.33 -2.03 -11.93
C ARG A 90 -2.46 -0.62 -12.49
N ILE A 91 -1.60 0.29 -12.08
CA ILE A 91 -1.66 1.71 -12.45
C ILE A 91 -0.45 2.05 -13.32
N LEU A 92 -0.69 2.62 -14.49
CA LEU A 92 0.31 3.13 -15.41
C LEU A 92 0.17 4.66 -15.46
N VAL A 93 1.27 5.37 -15.27
CA VAL A 93 1.32 6.83 -15.23
C VAL A 93 2.38 7.32 -16.22
N TRP A 94 2.01 8.23 -17.11
CA TRP A 94 2.93 8.90 -18.02
C TRP A 94 3.19 10.31 -17.51
N LEU A 95 4.46 10.60 -17.26
CA LEU A 95 4.92 11.88 -16.74
C LEU A 95 5.48 12.72 -17.87
N GLN A 96 5.28 14.04 -17.78
CA GLN A 96 5.83 14.99 -18.75
C GLN A 96 7.36 14.98 -18.74
N GLU A 97 7.95 14.85 -17.57
CA GLU A 97 9.38 14.67 -17.38
C GLU A 97 9.66 13.23 -16.97
N THR A 98 10.64 12.60 -17.61
CA THR A 98 11.08 11.25 -17.24
C THR A 98 11.68 11.26 -15.84
N LEU A 99 11.15 10.43 -14.94
CA LEU A 99 11.79 10.16 -13.66
C LEU A 99 13.12 9.45 -13.88
N HIS A 100 14.18 10.03 -13.33
CA HIS A 100 15.48 9.37 -13.33
C HIS A 100 15.40 8.11 -12.47
N VAL A 101 16.03 7.00 -12.90
CA VAL A 101 15.94 5.70 -12.21
C VAL A 101 16.33 5.79 -10.73
N HIS A 102 17.32 6.61 -10.39
CA HIS A 102 17.77 6.82 -9.01
C HIS A 102 16.77 7.56 -8.11
N LYS A 103 15.72 8.16 -8.68
CA LYS A 103 14.67 8.85 -7.92
C LYS A 103 13.43 7.98 -7.71
N VAL A 104 13.35 6.81 -8.34
CA VAL A 104 12.17 5.93 -8.22
C VAL A 104 11.96 5.51 -6.77
N ASP A 105 13.03 5.18 -6.06
CA ASP A 105 13.00 4.76 -4.67
C ASP A 105 12.55 5.88 -3.70
N ASP A 106 12.66 7.16 -4.11
CA ASP A 106 12.15 8.30 -3.32
C ASP A 106 10.61 8.32 -3.30
N PHE A 107 9.97 7.69 -4.29
CA PHE A 107 8.53 7.71 -4.51
C PHE A 107 7.85 6.38 -4.22
N ILE A 108 8.55 5.26 -4.46
CA ILE A 108 8.02 3.91 -4.36
C ILE A 108 8.99 3.08 -3.52
N SER A 109 8.61 2.79 -2.27
CA SER A 109 9.32 1.86 -1.40
C SER A 109 8.34 0.84 -0.83
N ALA A 110 8.86 -0.34 -0.49
CA ALA A 110 8.14 -1.36 0.25
C ALA A 110 8.84 -1.54 1.61
N GLU A 111 8.21 -1.04 2.68
CA GLU A 111 8.79 -1.01 4.02
C GLU A 111 8.01 -1.88 4.99
N ILE A 112 8.72 -2.57 5.88
CA ILE A 112 8.11 -3.22 7.04
C ILE A 112 8.10 -2.20 8.19
N PRO A 113 6.93 -1.86 8.75
CA PRO A 113 6.82 -0.89 9.84
C PRO A 113 7.68 -1.29 11.05
N ASN A 114 8.06 -0.34 11.90
CA ASN A 114 8.72 -0.64 13.16
C ASN A 114 7.68 -1.04 14.22
N SER A 115 7.80 -2.23 14.79
CA SER A 115 6.87 -2.74 15.82
C SER A 115 6.89 -1.94 17.12
N GLU A 116 7.97 -1.21 17.41
CA GLU A 116 8.07 -0.35 18.59
C GLU A 116 7.40 1.01 18.39
N GLU A 117 7.24 1.45 17.14
CA GLU A 117 6.62 2.75 16.80
C GLU A 117 5.12 2.60 16.51
N ASP A 118 4.75 1.56 15.75
CA ASP A 118 3.36 1.28 15.39
C ASP A 118 3.13 -0.24 15.28
N LEU A 119 2.76 -0.82 16.42
CA LEU A 119 2.50 -2.25 16.54
C LEU A 119 1.30 -2.70 15.69
N GLU A 120 0.29 -1.85 15.52
CA GLU A 120 -0.91 -2.19 14.77
C GLU A 120 -0.62 -2.27 13.28
N LEU A 121 0.07 -1.27 12.73
CA LEU A 121 0.49 -1.26 11.33
C LEU A 121 1.48 -2.39 11.06
N PHE A 122 2.43 -2.65 11.96
CA PHE A 122 3.34 -3.78 11.85
C PHE A 122 2.60 -5.12 11.75
N ASN A 123 1.65 -5.39 12.65
CA ASN A 123 0.86 -6.61 12.62
C ASN A 123 0.00 -6.72 11.36
N CYS A 124 -0.59 -5.61 10.90
CA CYS A 124 -1.38 -5.59 9.66
C CYS A 124 -0.51 -5.95 8.45
N ILE A 125 0.64 -5.30 8.28
CA ILE A 125 1.53 -5.56 7.13
C ILE A 125 2.13 -6.96 7.19
N THR A 126 2.60 -7.41 8.35
CA THR A 126 3.23 -8.75 8.47
C THR A 126 2.24 -9.91 8.30
N THR A 127 0.97 -9.72 8.63
CA THR A 127 -0.05 -10.77 8.45
C THR A 127 -0.68 -10.78 7.06
N GLN A 128 -0.77 -9.62 6.39
CA GLN A 128 -1.49 -9.48 5.12
C GLN A 128 -0.58 -9.36 3.89
N MET A 129 0.57 -8.70 4.02
CA MET A 129 1.44 -8.31 2.89
C MET A 129 2.76 -9.12 2.82
N VAL A 130 3.08 -9.85 3.88
CA VAL A 130 4.26 -10.72 3.96
C VAL A 130 3.80 -12.17 3.87
N HIS A 131 4.36 -12.92 2.91
CA HIS A 131 4.13 -14.36 2.87
C HIS A 131 5.13 -15.08 3.79
N GLY A 132 4.64 -16.14 4.45
CA GLY A 132 5.50 -17.10 5.14
C GLY A 132 6.52 -17.69 4.16
N PRO A 133 7.67 -18.17 4.66
CA PRO A 133 8.77 -18.60 3.81
C PRO A 133 8.30 -19.63 2.77
N CYS A 134 8.52 -19.32 1.49
CA CYS A 134 8.31 -20.28 0.41
C CYS A 134 9.59 -21.12 0.29
N GLY A 135 9.69 -22.17 1.10
CA GLY A 135 10.90 -23.01 1.22
C GLY A 135 11.84 -22.54 2.34
N VAL A 136 13.13 -22.89 2.27
CA VAL A 136 14.13 -22.64 3.34
C VAL A 136 14.54 -21.15 3.44
N ILE A 137 13.88 -20.25 2.71
CA ILE A 137 14.29 -18.85 2.55
C ILE A 137 13.21 -17.92 3.10
N LYS A 138 13.69 -16.89 3.79
CA LYS A 138 13.01 -15.84 4.59
C LYS A 138 11.74 -15.25 3.97
N PRO A 139 10.85 -14.65 4.79
CA PRO A 139 9.65 -13.96 4.31
C PRO A 139 9.96 -12.83 3.32
N PHE A 140 9.13 -12.72 2.27
CA PHE A 140 9.21 -11.67 1.26
C PHE A 140 7.93 -10.82 1.28
N LEU A 141 8.09 -9.51 1.06
CA LEU A 141 6.99 -8.60 0.78
C LEU A 141 6.48 -8.87 -0.64
N HIS A 142 5.16 -8.79 -0.82
CA HIS A 142 4.56 -8.80 -2.15
C HIS A 142 4.80 -7.42 -2.81
N ALA A 143 5.49 -7.40 -3.95
CA ALA A 143 5.68 -6.22 -4.81
C ALA A 143 4.86 -6.38 -6.09
#